data_AF-A0A2G2BUH9-F1
#
_entry.id   AF-A0A2G2BUH9-F1
#
_cell.length_a   1.000
_cell.length_b   1.000
_cell.length_c   1.000
_cell.angle_alpha   90.00
_cell.angle_beta   90.00
_cell.angle_gamma   90.00
#
_symmetry.space_group_name_H-M   'P 1'
#
loop_
_entity.id
_entity.type
_entity.pdbx_description
1 polymer ?
#
loop_
_entity_poly.entity_id
_entity_poly.type
_entity_poly.pdbx_seq_one_letter_code
_entity_poly.pdbx_strand_id
1 'polypeptide(L)' 'MRIIFWAGFAAFITDQLTKYIVVHAMELSRVRSIDVFPPLLNFRYGENRGIN' A
#
# COMPACT_ATOMS: atom_id res chain seq x y z
N MET A 1 21.08 -15.43 8.71
CA MET A 1 21.23 -14.16 7.97
C MET A 1 20.68 -14.19 6.53
N ARG A 2 21.07 -15.16 5.67
CA ARG A 2 20.61 -15.21 4.26
C ARG A 2 19.07 -15.25 4.07
N ILE A 3 18.35 -16.03 4.87
CA ILE A 3 16.88 -16.11 4.80
C ILE A 3 16.23 -14.78 5.21
N ILE A 4 16.74 -14.16 6.28
CA ILE A 4 16.25 -12.87 6.78
C ILE A 4 16.43 -11.78 5.72
N PHE A 5 17.57 -11.78 5.02
CA PHE A 5 17.81 -10.85 3.91
C PHE A 5 16.74 -10.99 2.82
N TRP A 6 16.51 -12.20 2.33
CA TRP A 6 15.52 -12.43 1.27
C TRP A 6 14.08 -12.17 1.72
N ALA A 7 13.74 -12.49 2.97
CA ALA A 7 12.44 -12.16 3.53
C ALA A 7 12.23 -10.64 3.61
N GLY A 8 13.20 -9.89 4.11
CA GLY A 8 13.15 -8.43 4.16
C GLY A 8 13.10 -7.80 2.77
N PHE A 9 13.91 -8.32 1.84
CA PHE A 9 13.90 -7.88 0.44
C PHE A 9 12.53 -8.11 -0.22
N ALA A 10 11.95 -9.30 -0.07
CA ALA A 10 10.63 -9.60 -0.61
C ALA A 10 9.52 -8.74 0.03
N ALA A 11 9.59 -8.50 1.34
CA ALA A 11 8.66 -7.63 2.05
C ALA A 11 8.74 -6.18 1.53
N PHE A 12 9.96 -5.66 1.34
CA PHE A 12 10.18 -4.32 0.79
C PHE A 12 9.61 -4.19 -0.63
N ILE A 13 9.90 -5.15 -1.52
CA ILE A 13 9.37 -5.13 -2.89
C ILE A 13 7.84 -5.21 -2.88
N THR A 14 7.26 -6.07 -2.03
CA THR A 14 5.80 -6.21 -1.91
C THR A 14 5.16 -4.91 -1.42
N ASP A 15 5.75 -4.25 -0.42
CA ASP A 15 5.28 -2.96 0.10
C ASP A 15 5.28 -1.87 -1.00
N GLN A 16 6.40 -1.71 -1.70
CA GLN A 16 6.53 -0.67 -2.72
C GLN A 16 5.61 -0.93 -3.92
N LEU A 17 5.53 -2.19 -4.37
CA LEU A 17 4.70 -2.57 -5.52
C LEU A 17 3.21 -2.38 -5.22
N THR A 18 2.73 -2.86 -4.07
CA THR A 18 1.32 -2.71 -3.69
C THR A 18 0.93 -1.24 -3.51
N LYS A 19 1.79 -0.40 -2.92
CA LYS A 19 1.57 1.04 -2.83
C LYS A 19 1.49 1.70 -4.22
N TYR A 20 2.39 1.36 -5.13
CA TYR A 20 2.37 1.90 -6.49
C TYR A 20 1.04 1.56 -7.19
N ILE A 21 0.66 0.28 -7.17
CA ILE A 21 -0.58 -0.21 -7.79
C ILE A 21 -1.79 0.51 -7.20
N VAL A 22 -1.96 0.50 -5.88
CA VAL A 22 -3.16 1.04 -5.23
C VAL A 22 -3.22 2.58 -5.36
N VAL A 23 -2.12 3.28 -5.14
CA VAL A 23 -2.12 4.75 -5.11
C VAL A 23 -2.16 5.38 -6.50
N HIS A 24 -1.46 4.79 -7.47
CA HIS A 24 -1.25 5.38 -8.79
C HIS A 24 -2.06 4.65 -9.86
N ALA A 25 -1.92 3.32 -9.99
CA ALA A 25 -2.58 2.57 -11.06
C ALA A 25 -4.11 2.48 -10.85
N MET A 26 -4.55 2.29 -9.61
CA MET A 26 -5.96 2.35 -9.22
C MET A 26 -6.41 3.79 -8.86
N GLU A 27 -5.50 4.76 -8.99
CA GLU A 27 -5.75 6.18 -8.76
C GLU A 27 -6.35 6.53 -7.39
N LEU A 28 -6.08 5.74 -6.33
CA LEU A 28 -6.62 5.99 -4.99
C LEU A 28 -6.27 7.39 -4.48
N SER A 29 -5.13 7.96 -4.88
CA SER A 29 -4.77 9.36 -4.60
C SER A 29 -5.76 10.37 -5.15
N ARG A 30 -6.43 10.07 -6.27
CA ARG A 30 -7.45 10.90 -6.92
C ARG A 30 -8.84 10.61 -6.37
N VAL A 31 -9.26 9.34 -6.37
CA VAL A 31 -10.63 8.94 -5.99
C VAL A 31 -10.86 8.93 -4.48
N ARG A 32 -9.78 8.93 -3.68
CA ARG A 32 -9.74 8.97 -2.21
C ARG A 32 -10.34 7.77 -1.48
N SER A 33 -11.23 7.00 -2.11
CA SER A 33 -11.76 5.76 -1.57
C SER A 33 -12.08 4.73 -2.64
N ILE A 34 -11.82 3.46 -2.34
CA ILE A 34 -12.22 2.31 -3.16
C ILE A 34 -12.82 1.26 -2.23
N ASP A 35 -14.08 0.91 -2.48
CA ASP A 35 -14.76 -0.16 -1.76
C ASP A 35 -14.44 -1.49 -2.46
N VAL A 36 -13.59 -2.31 -1.84
CA VAL A 36 -13.00 -3.50 -2.49
C VAL A 36 -13.82 -4.74 -2.20
N PHE A 37 -14.10 -5.00 -0.92
CA PHE A 37 -14.96 -6.09 -0.49
C PHE A 37 -15.74 -5.67 0.77
N PRO A 38 -16.80 -4.87 0.63
CA PRO A 38 -17.58 -4.40 1.76
C PRO A 38 -18.30 -5.55 2.50
N PRO A 39 -18.38 -5.50 3.85
CA PRO A 39 -17.87 -4.44 4.73
C PRO A 39 -16.40 -4.64 5.18
N LEU A 40 -15.73 -5.70 4.72
CA LEU A 40 -14.48 -6.18 5.28
C LEU A 40 -13.24 -5.40 4.82
N LEU A 41 -13.23 -4.91 3.58
CA LEU A 41 -12.07 -4.24 2.99
C LEU A 41 -12.46 -3.02 2.16
N ASN A 42 -11.91 -1.87 2.56
CA ASN A 42 -12.00 -0.61 1.82
C ASN A 42 -10.64 0.06 1.83
N PHE A 43 -10.21 0.59 0.70
CA PHE A 43 -9.02 1.43 0.63
C PHE A 43 -9.41 2.89 0.81
N ARG A 44 -8.69 3.58 1.69
CA ARG A 44 -8.88 5.01 1.96
C ARG A 44 -7.52 5.69 1.83
N TYR A 45 -7.46 6.76 1.05
CA TYR A 45 -6.22 7.49 0.89
C TYR A 45 -5.86 8.22 2.18
N GLY A 46 -4.70 7.90 2.75
CA GLY A 46 -4.11 8.59 3.88
C GLY A 46 -2.62 8.80 3.64
N GLU A 47 -2.20 10.05 3.47
CA GLU A 47 -0.80 10.42 3.30
C GLU A 47 -0.27 10.98 4.64
N ASN A 48 0.60 10.23 5.30
CA ASN A 48 1.23 10.69 6.54
C ASN A 48 2.47 11.53 6.21
N ARG A 49 2.38 12.86 6.39
CA ARG A 49 3.50 13.80 6.22
C ARG A 49 4.26 14.11 7.52
N GLY A 50 4.00 13.33 8.56
CA GLY A 50 4.44 13.60 9.93
C GLY A 50 3.39 14.38 10.71
N ILE A 51 3.35 14.12 12.02
CA ILE A 51 2.63 14.93 12.99
C ILE A 51 3.68 15.93 13.47
N ASN A 52 3.51 17.23 13.19
CA ASN A 52 4.35 18.26 13.83
C ASN A 52 4.17 18.21 15.34
#